data_AF-A0AAW6D2K3-F1
#
_entry.id   AF-A0AAW6D2K3-F1
#
_cell.length_a   1.000
_cell.length_b   1.000
_cell.length_c   1.000
_cell.angle_alpha   90.00
_cell.angle_beta   90.00
_cell.angle_gamma   90.00
#
_symmetry.space_group_name_H-M   'P 1'
#
loop_
_entity.id
_entity.type
_entity.pdbx_description
1 polymer ?
#
loop_
_entity_poly.entity_id
_entity_poly.type
_entity_poly.pdbx_seq_one_letter_code
_entity_poly.pdbx_strand_id
1 'polypeptide(L)'
;MADNISTGILSGLYEKVYNPDVLSCLANLSSDEVFTPPEIVNKMLDMLPQELFSSPDTKFLDPAVKTGVYLREIAKRLIKGLEAVIPDRQQRIDHIFKNQLYGIAITELTSLLSRRSLYCSKYADSAFSVTRFENSDGNIRFKRIPHSFDKSGRCIFCGASETQYDRGEEREYYAYEWIHTLHPEEIFGMKFDVIISNPPYQIGNGGGLGAGAIPIYNKFVQQAKKLKPRYITMIIPSRWFSGGLGLDSFRDDMLNDLKISYITDYMDASDCFPGVEIKGGVCYFLWDSSHSGDCTVTTYKNNQILSVAKRPIKEPNADVFIRYNEAVSILRKVYKHKEKTFDSIVSYTQPFGIPTTYKGANSYFADSVILYERGGIKSFIDKASIEKTVNG
;
A
#
# COMPACT_ATOMS: atom_id res chain seq x y z
N MET A 1 20.99 29.26 57.74
CA MET A 1 21.65 28.15 57.01
C MET A 1 20.57 27.14 56.68
N ALA A 2 19.84 27.39 55.60
CA ALA A 2 18.87 26.50 55.00
C ALA A 2 18.74 26.91 53.53
N ASP A 3 18.50 25.90 52.69
CA ASP A 3 18.03 25.97 51.31
C ASP A 3 19.06 26.26 50.20
N ASN A 4 19.58 25.18 49.60
CA ASN A 4 19.84 25.09 48.15
C ASN A 4 20.26 23.66 47.70
N ILE A 5 19.38 22.66 47.88
CA ILE A 5 19.60 21.30 47.32
C ILE A 5 18.42 20.78 46.46
N SER A 6 17.31 21.53 46.32
CA SER A 6 16.09 20.96 45.69
C SER A 6 15.81 21.34 44.23
N THR A 7 16.69 22.07 43.54
CA THR A 7 16.38 22.56 42.16
C THR A 7 17.04 21.76 41.03
N GLY A 8 17.99 20.85 41.31
CA GLY A 8 18.73 20.12 40.28
C GLY A 8 18.10 18.80 39.80
N ILE A 9 17.15 18.22 40.55
CA ILE A 9 16.59 16.89 40.25
C ILE A 9 15.26 16.98 39.49
N LEU A 10 14.54 18.10 39.60
CA LEU A 10 13.26 18.31 38.92
C LEU A 10 13.38 18.82 37.47
N SER A 11 14.51 19.45 37.10
CA SER A 11 14.75 19.91 35.72
C SER A 11 15.13 18.76 34.77
N GLY A 12 15.84 17.75 35.25
CA GLY A 12 16.27 16.60 34.44
C GLY A 12 15.18 15.57 34.11
N LEU A 13 14.01 15.65 34.78
CA LEU A 13 12.87 14.75 34.55
C LEU A 13 11.89 15.30 33.49
N TYR A 14 11.90 16.62 33.23
CA TYR A 14 11.05 17.24 32.20
C TYR A 14 11.74 17.34 30.82
N GLU A 15 13.06 17.19 30.73
CA GLU A 15 13.79 17.22 29.45
C GLU A 15 13.73 15.90 28.65
N LYS A 16 13.07 14.85 29.16
CA LYS A 16 12.92 13.56 28.46
C LYS A 16 11.50 13.26 27.96
N VAL A 17 10.63 14.26 27.88
CA VAL A 17 9.38 14.14 27.13
C VAL A 17 9.54 14.95 25.85
N TYR A 18 10.21 14.34 24.86
CA TYR A 18 10.20 14.81 23.50
C TYR A 18 8.75 14.80 23.01
N ASN A 19 8.12 15.97 22.98
CA ASN A 19 6.78 16.15 22.45
C ASN A 19 6.95 16.74 21.04
N PRO A 20 7.04 15.91 19.98
CA PRO A 20 7.01 16.44 18.63
C PRO A 20 5.72 17.24 18.50
N ASP A 21 5.84 18.51 18.14
CA ASP A 21 4.71 19.41 17.96
C ASP A 21 3.62 18.70 17.15
N VAL A 22 2.35 18.85 17.54
CA VAL A 22 1.24 18.13 16.89
C VAL A 22 1.22 18.44 15.40
N LEU A 23 1.59 19.65 14.99
CA LEU A 23 1.71 20.01 13.58
C LEU A 23 2.90 19.34 12.91
N SER A 24 4.00 19.07 13.60
CA SER A 24 5.12 18.28 13.09
C SER A 24 4.76 16.79 12.91
N CYS A 25 3.98 16.21 13.83
CA CYS A 25 3.43 14.87 13.67
C CYS A 25 2.42 14.79 12.51
N LEU A 26 1.53 15.80 12.40
CA LEU A 26 0.57 15.90 11.31
C LEU A 26 1.25 16.18 9.95
N ALA A 27 2.35 16.92 9.94
CA ALA A 27 3.18 17.15 8.75
C ALA A 27 3.99 15.92 8.36
N ASN A 28 4.28 15.02 9.30
CA ASN A 28 4.92 13.72 9.08
C ASN A 28 3.94 12.61 8.70
N LEU A 29 2.62 12.78 8.91
CA LEU A 29 1.63 11.96 8.21
C LEU A 29 1.85 12.20 6.73
N SER A 30 2.53 11.27 6.07
CA SER A 30 2.85 11.40 4.66
C SER A 30 1.56 11.69 3.88
N SER A 31 1.67 12.44 2.77
CA SER A 31 0.56 12.58 1.80
C SER A 31 0.03 11.22 1.30
N ASP A 32 0.73 10.14 1.62
CA ASP A 32 0.47 8.77 1.21
C ASP A 32 -0.33 7.99 2.28
N GLU A 33 -0.61 8.60 3.45
CA GLU A 33 -1.45 8.02 4.49
C GLU A 33 -2.93 8.32 4.27
N VAL A 34 -3.57 7.46 3.48
CA VAL A 34 -5.01 7.52 3.24
C VAL A 34 -5.75 6.75 4.33
N PHE A 35 -6.64 7.43 5.06
CA PHE A 35 -7.52 6.81 6.05
C PHE A 35 -8.76 6.21 5.37
N THR A 36 -9.11 4.99 5.76
CA THR A 36 -10.25 4.28 5.16
C THR A 36 -11.54 4.57 5.92
N PRO A 37 -12.61 5.05 5.26
CA PRO A 37 -13.92 5.19 5.89
C PRO A 37 -14.48 3.83 6.34
N PRO A 38 -15.22 3.76 7.46
CA PRO A 38 -15.82 2.51 7.93
C PRO A 38 -16.73 1.82 6.91
N GLU A 39 -17.40 2.58 6.04
CA GLU A 39 -18.24 2.01 4.96
C GLU A 39 -17.41 1.17 3.99
N ILE A 40 -16.26 1.68 3.54
CA ILE A 40 -15.35 0.95 2.64
C ILE A 40 -14.75 -0.27 3.34
N VAL A 41 -14.38 -0.13 4.61
CA VAL A 41 -13.91 -1.27 5.43
C VAL A 41 -14.97 -2.37 5.50
N ASN A 42 -16.24 -2.01 5.75
CA ASN A 42 -17.31 -2.99 5.82
C ASN A 42 -17.55 -3.67 4.46
N LYS A 43 -17.52 -2.94 3.34
CA LYS A 43 -17.58 -3.54 1.99
C LYS A 43 -16.47 -4.56 1.76
N MET A 44 -15.25 -4.30 2.24
CA MET A 44 -14.15 -5.27 2.15
C MET A 44 -14.38 -6.50 3.05
N LEU A 45 -14.86 -6.30 4.28
CA LEU A 45 -15.18 -7.39 5.20
C LEU A 45 -16.38 -8.24 4.73
N ASP A 46 -17.30 -7.67 3.95
CA ASP A 46 -18.45 -8.37 3.39
C ASP A 46 -18.06 -9.36 2.27
N MET A 47 -16.88 -9.19 1.66
CA MET A 47 -16.34 -10.18 0.71
C MET A 47 -15.83 -11.46 1.40
N LEU A 48 -15.49 -11.38 2.68
CA LEU A 48 -14.97 -12.52 3.42
C LEU A 48 -16.12 -13.50 3.78
N PRO A 49 -15.84 -14.80 3.95
CA PRO A 49 -16.82 -15.71 4.55
C PRO A 49 -17.19 -15.26 5.96
N GLN A 50 -18.49 -15.11 6.23
CA GLN A 50 -18.95 -14.48 7.47
C GLN A 50 -18.81 -15.41 8.70
N GLU A 51 -18.64 -16.71 8.50
CA GLU A 51 -18.33 -17.70 9.54
C GLU A 51 -16.99 -17.41 10.25
N LEU A 52 -16.07 -16.71 9.60
CA LEU A 52 -14.81 -16.25 10.19
C LEU A 52 -15.03 -15.39 11.44
N PHE A 53 -16.13 -14.64 11.49
CA PHE A 53 -16.46 -13.78 12.64
C PHE A 53 -17.22 -14.52 13.74
N SER A 54 -17.52 -15.80 13.56
CA SER A 54 -18.19 -16.66 14.55
C SER A 54 -17.26 -17.75 15.09
N SER A 55 -16.01 -17.80 14.62
CA SER A 55 -14.98 -18.73 15.08
C SER A 55 -14.09 -18.07 16.14
N PRO A 56 -13.89 -18.69 17.32
CA PRO A 56 -12.98 -18.15 18.34
C PRO A 56 -11.51 -18.27 17.93
N ASP A 57 -11.19 -19.09 16.92
CA ASP A 57 -9.81 -19.38 16.53
C ASP A 57 -9.31 -18.52 15.36
N THR A 58 -10.21 -17.82 14.67
CA THR A 58 -9.83 -17.01 13.51
C THR A 58 -8.97 -15.81 13.91
N LYS A 59 -7.83 -15.64 13.24
CA LYS A 59 -6.86 -14.57 13.48
C LYS A 59 -6.77 -13.61 12.29
N PHE A 60 -6.83 -12.32 12.62
CA PHE A 60 -6.80 -11.20 11.68
C PHE A 60 -5.52 -10.37 11.90
N LEU A 61 -4.89 -9.98 10.79
CA LEU A 61 -3.75 -9.08 10.78
C LEU A 61 -4.03 -7.86 9.89
N ASP A 62 -3.78 -6.67 10.42
CA ASP A 62 -3.58 -5.45 9.64
C ASP A 62 -2.09 -5.04 9.68
N PRO A 63 -1.30 -5.30 8.61
CA PRO A 63 0.14 -5.05 8.57
C PRO A 63 0.51 -3.57 8.37
N ALA A 64 -0.47 -2.67 8.27
CA ALA A 64 -0.25 -1.23 8.13
C ALA A 64 -1.31 -0.42 8.86
N VAL A 65 -1.46 -0.69 10.16
CA VAL A 65 -2.48 -0.07 10.98
C VAL A 65 -2.28 1.44 11.03
N LYS A 66 -3.34 2.17 10.64
CA LYS A 66 -3.42 3.63 10.80
C LYS A 66 -4.27 3.99 12.02
N THR A 67 -5.56 4.25 11.82
CA THR A 67 -6.50 4.56 12.91
C THR A 67 -7.00 3.33 13.66
N GLY A 68 -6.65 2.11 13.25
CA GLY A 68 -7.22 0.88 13.78
C GLY A 68 -8.61 0.54 13.27
N VAL A 69 -9.11 1.26 12.24
CA VAL A 69 -10.50 1.11 11.74
C VAL A 69 -10.81 -0.32 11.27
N TYR A 70 -9.90 -0.99 10.56
CA TYR A 70 -10.11 -2.37 10.10
C TYR A 70 -10.32 -3.33 11.27
N LEU A 71 -9.37 -3.33 12.21
CA LEU A 71 -9.42 -4.16 13.40
C LEU A 71 -10.64 -3.83 14.28
N ARG A 72 -11.06 -2.55 14.34
CA ARG A 72 -12.24 -2.13 15.12
C ARG A 72 -13.53 -2.67 14.51
N GLU A 73 -13.69 -2.57 13.19
CA GLU A 73 -14.89 -3.11 12.53
C GLU A 73 -14.91 -4.65 12.58
N ILE A 74 -13.76 -5.31 12.53
CA ILE A 74 -13.66 -6.76 12.81
C ILE A 74 -14.07 -7.07 14.26
N ALA A 75 -13.56 -6.32 15.25
CA ALA A 75 -13.92 -6.51 16.65
C ALA A 75 -15.43 -6.44 16.87
N LYS A 76 -16.12 -5.48 16.23
CA LYS A 76 -17.57 -5.36 16.28
C LYS A 76 -18.29 -6.60 15.74
N ARG A 77 -17.80 -7.18 14.64
CA ARG A 77 -18.37 -8.42 14.07
C ARG A 77 -18.12 -9.62 14.99
N LEU A 78 -16.90 -9.77 15.52
CA LEU A 78 -16.54 -10.85 16.46
C LEU A 78 -17.30 -10.77 17.79
N ILE A 79 -17.46 -9.56 18.35
CA ILE A 79 -18.22 -9.36 19.61
C ILE A 79 -19.64 -9.89 19.47
N LYS A 80 -20.27 -9.74 18.29
CA LYS A 80 -21.60 -10.28 18.01
C LYS A 80 -21.53 -11.77 17.65
N GLY A 81 -20.65 -12.17 16.74
CA GLY A 81 -20.58 -13.53 16.22
C GLY A 81 -20.17 -14.59 17.26
N LEU A 82 -19.43 -14.19 18.30
CA LEU A 82 -19.01 -15.09 19.37
C LEU A 82 -19.95 -15.13 20.59
N GLU A 83 -21.10 -14.45 20.57
CA GLU A 83 -22.04 -14.44 21.71
C GLU A 83 -22.49 -15.85 22.14
N ALA A 84 -22.72 -16.75 21.18
CA ALA A 84 -23.14 -18.11 21.48
C ALA A 84 -22.00 -18.98 22.04
N VAL A 85 -20.75 -18.68 21.68
CA VAL A 85 -19.56 -19.49 22.03
C VAL A 85 -18.91 -19.00 23.32
N ILE A 86 -18.85 -17.68 23.52
CA ILE A 86 -18.31 -17.03 24.73
C ILE A 86 -19.39 -16.07 25.25
N PRO A 87 -20.37 -16.52 26.04
CA PRO A 87 -21.52 -15.70 26.44
C PRO A 87 -21.15 -14.49 27.29
N ASP A 88 -20.17 -14.63 28.20
CA ASP A 88 -19.69 -13.52 29.01
C ASP A 88 -19.03 -12.45 28.14
N ARG A 89 -19.54 -11.22 28.25
CA ARG A 89 -19.13 -10.12 27.37
C ARG A 89 -17.66 -9.73 27.59
N GLN A 90 -17.19 -9.70 28.83
CA GLN A 90 -15.82 -9.26 29.12
C GLN A 90 -14.81 -10.34 28.70
N GLN A 91 -15.09 -11.62 28.99
CA GLN A 91 -14.27 -12.74 28.52
C GLN A 91 -14.20 -12.77 26.99
N ARG A 92 -15.31 -12.50 26.31
CA ARG A 92 -15.36 -12.41 24.84
C ARG A 92 -14.49 -11.27 24.31
N ILE A 93 -14.62 -10.08 24.90
CA ILE A 93 -13.80 -8.91 24.56
C ILE A 93 -12.30 -9.21 24.78
N ASP A 94 -11.95 -9.79 25.93
CA ASP A 94 -10.58 -10.15 26.26
C ASP A 94 -10.01 -11.18 25.30
N HIS A 95 -10.80 -12.20 24.94
CA HIS A 95 -10.41 -13.21 23.96
C HIS A 95 -10.13 -12.60 22.59
N ILE A 96 -11.05 -11.77 22.08
CA ILE A 96 -10.92 -11.13 20.76
C ILE A 96 -9.64 -10.31 20.69
N PHE A 97 -9.41 -9.43 21.67
CA PHE A 97 -8.26 -8.53 21.63
C PHE A 97 -6.94 -9.24 21.90
N LYS A 98 -6.90 -10.25 22.77
CA LYS A 98 -5.66 -10.98 23.08
C LYS A 98 -5.29 -12.02 22.03
N ASN A 99 -6.29 -12.66 21.39
CA ASN A 99 -6.05 -13.89 20.63
C ASN A 99 -6.42 -13.79 19.14
N GLN A 100 -7.18 -12.78 18.70
CA GLN A 100 -7.72 -12.73 17.33
C GLN A 100 -7.29 -11.49 16.52
N LEU A 101 -7.02 -10.36 17.15
CA LEU A 101 -6.70 -9.11 16.45
C LEU A 101 -5.25 -8.71 16.61
N TYR A 102 -4.55 -8.51 15.49
CA TYR A 102 -3.14 -8.17 15.44
C TYR A 102 -2.87 -7.06 14.44
N GLY A 103 -1.90 -6.21 14.75
CA GLY A 103 -1.61 -5.04 13.92
C GLY A 103 -0.16 -4.59 13.99
N ILE A 104 0.35 -4.12 12.86
CA ILE A 104 1.65 -3.43 12.75
C ILE A 104 1.37 -1.99 12.36
N ALA A 105 1.59 -1.06 13.27
CA ALA A 105 1.46 0.36 13.00
C ALA A 105 2.65 0.89 12.19
N ILE A 106 2.41 1.95 11.41
CA ILE A 106 3.41 2.52 10.49
C ILE A 106 4.21 3.67 11.10
N THR A 107 3.66 4.32 12.12
CA THR A 107 4.26 5.43 12.87
C THR A 107 3.92 5.30 14.35
N GLU A 108 4.62 6.05 15.21
CA GLU A 108 4.30 6.07 16.63
C GLU A 108 2.89 6.62 16.86
N LEU A 109 2.53 7.71 16.18
CA LEU A 109 1.20 8.29 16.25
C LEU A 109 0.10 7.31 15.85
N THR A 110 0.25 6.59 14.74
CA THR A 110 -0.74 5.59 14.31
C THR A 110 -0.85 4.43 15.29
N SER A 111 0.25 4.04 15.95
CA SER A 111 0.21 3.03 17.03
C SER A 111 -0.65 3.49 18.21
N LEU A 112 -0.49 4.74 18.64
CA LEU A 112 -1.26 5.30 19.75
C LEU A 112 -2.74 5.48 19.41
N LEU A 113 -3.04 5.94 18.18
CA LEU A 113 -4.41 6.11 17.70
C LEU A 113 -5.15 4.78 17.58
N SER A 114 -4.50 3.76 17.03
CA SER A 114 -5.09 2.44 16.87
C SER A 114 -5.29 1.71 18.20
N ARG A 115 -4.33 1.80 19.14
CA ARG A 115 -4.53 1.32 20.52
C ARG A 115 -5.69 2.03 21.19
N ARG A 116 -5.80 3.36 21.07
CA ARG A 116 -6.96 4.09 21.60
C ARG A 116 -8.26 3.64 20.95
N SER A 117 -8.26 3.33 19.66
CA SER A 117 -9.45 2.87 18.95
C SER A 117 -9.89 1.45 19.34
N LEU A 118 -8.96 0.57 19.71
CA LEU A 118 -9.24 -0.83 20.02
C LEU A 118 -9.37 -1.08 21.53
N TYR A 119 -8.43 -0.55 22.30
CA TYR A 119 -8.30 -0.78 23.73
C TYR A 119 -8.91 0.34 24.59
N CYS A 120 -9.41 1.41 23.96
CA CYS A 120 -9.83 2.65 24.62
C CYS A 120 -8.74 3.35 25.45
N SER A 121 -7.48 2.93 25.28
CA SER A 121 -6.30 3.44 25.98
C SER A 121 -5.13 3.53 25.00
N LYS A 122 -4.21 4.48 25.23
CA LYS A 122 -2.94 4.57 24.50
C LYS A 122 -2.01 3.40 24.81
N TYR A 123 -2.11 2.87 26.03
CA TYR A 123 -1.30 1.77 26.54
C TYR A 123 -2.20 0.62 26.96
N ALA A 124 -1.91 -0.57 26.43
CA ALA A 124 -2.76 -1.75 26.56
C ALA A 124 -2.72 -2.39 27.96
N ASP A 125 -1.69 -2.10 28.75
CA ASP A 125 -1.48 -2.53 30.14
C ASP A 125 -2.09 -1.58 31.19
N SER A 126 -2.59 -0.43 30.75
CA SER A 126 -3.24 0.57 31.59
C SER A 126 -4.50 0.03 32.27
N ALA A 127 -4.76 0.51 33.49
CA ALA A 127 -6.00 0.22 34.22
C ALA A 127 -7.27 0.72 33.49
N PHE A 128 -7.14 1.64 32.53
CA PHE A 128 -8.24 2.16 31.72
C PHE A 128 -8.44 1.40 30.40
N SER A 129 -7.59 0.41 30.11
CA SER A 129 -7.76 -0.43 28.93
C SER A 129 -8.98 -1.35 29.08
N VAL A 130 -9.82 -1.45 28.05
CA VAL A 130 -10.98 -2.37 28.07
C VAL A 130 -10.57 -3.84 28.18
N THR A 131 -9.35 -4.15 27.74
CA THR A 131 -8.68 -5.45 27.93
C THR A 131 -7.26 -5.17 28.37
N ARG A 132 -6.91 -5.61 29.57
CA ARG A 132 -5.57 -5.40 30.10
C ARG A 132 -4.59 -6.44 29.53
N PHE A 133 -3.49 -5.95 28.96
CA PHE A 133 -2.36 -6.74 28.48
C PHE A 133 -1.19 -6.70 29.47
N GLU A 134 -0.23 -7.60 29.29
CA GLU A 134 1.01 -7.65 30.08
C GLU A 134 2.05 -6.62 29.62
N ASN A 135 1.85 -6.03 28.44
CA ASN A 135 2.74 -5.03 27.86
C ASN A 135 1.93 -3.83 27.32
N SER A 136 2.61 -2.70 27.15
CA SER A 136 2.00 -1.43 26.73
C SER A 136 1.45 -1.42 25.30
N ASP A 137 1.92 -2.32 24.45
CA ASP A 137 1.58 -2.36 23.03
C ASP A 137 0.36 -3.24 22.74
N GLY A 138 0.10 -4.22 23.61
CA GLY A 138 -0.80 -5.32 23.34
C GLY A 138 -0.43 -6.01 22.02
N ASN A 139 -1.43 -6.30 21.19
CA ASN A 139 -1.22 -6.84 19.84
C ASN A 139 -1.07 -5.77 18.74
N ILE A 140 -0.95 -4.48 19.10
CA ILE A 140 -0.72 -3.38 18.15
C ILE A 140 0.72 -2.91 18.28
N ARG A 141 1.56 -3.52 17.47
CA ARG A 141 3.00 -3.35 17.51
C ARG A 141 3.44 -2.13 16.72
N PHE A 142 4.43 -1.42 17.24
CA PHE A 142 5.22 -0.46 16.48
C PHE A 142 6.69 -0.62 16.84
N LYS A 143 7.56 -0.67 15.84
CA LYS A 143 9.01 -0.63 16.03
C LYS A 143 9.62 0.38 15.09
N ARG A 144 10.48 1.23 15.63
CA ARG A 144 11.36 2.08 14.84
C ARG A 144 12.46 1.20 14.24
N ILE A 145 12.49 1.09 12.93
CA ILE A 145 13.45 0.27 12.20
C ILE A 145 14.26 1.18 11.27
N PRO A 146 15.59 1.05 11.23
CA PRO A 146 16.42 1.80 10.30
C PRO A 146 16.29 1.24 8.88
N HIS A 147 16.44 2.12 7.89
CA HIS A 147 16.66 1.67 6.52
C HIS A 147 18.05 0.99 6.40
N SER A 148 18.15 -0.01 5.54
CA SER A 148 19.44 -0.60 5.13
C SER A 148 19.73 -0.19 3.70
N PHE A 149 20.82 0.55 3.47
CA PHE A 149 21.18 1.12 2.17
C PHE A 149 22.24 0.27 1.44
N ASP A 150 22.12 0.18 0.11
CA ASP A 150 23.15 -0.39 -0.74
C ASP A 150 24.24 0.64 -1.10
N LYS A 151 25.26 0.21 -1.85
CA LYS A 151 26.37 1.08 -2.30
C LYS A 151 25.94 2.25 -3.19
N SER A 152 24.71 2.23 -3.71
CA SER A 152 24.13 3.32 -4.51
C SER A 152 23.37 4.35 -3.67
N GLY A 153 23.32 4.16 -2.34
CA GLY A 153 22.56 5.02 -1.43
C GLY A 153 21.06 4.78 -1.52
N ARG A 154 20.61 3.58 -1.93
CA ARG A 154 19.18 3.23 -1.98
C ARG A 154 18.86 2.10 -1.02
N CYS A 155 17.71 2.20 -0.34
CA CYS A 155 17.30 1.19 0.61
C CYS A 155 17.00 -0.13 -0.11
N ILE A 156 17.61 -1.22 0.35
CA ILE A 156 17.48 -2.54 -0.28
C ILE A 156 16.04 -3.09 -0.26
N PHE A 157 15.22 -2.62 0.69
CA PHE A 157 13.85 -3.09 0.87
C PHE A 157 12.82 -2.23 0.13
N CYS A 158 12.86 -0.90 0.30
CA CYS A 158 11.85 0.00 -0.24
C CYS A 158 12.35 0.94 -1.34
N GLY A 159 13.66 1.02 -1.58
CA GLY A 159 14.26 1.90 -2.58
C GLY A 159 14.39 3.37 -2.16
N ALA A 160 14.03 3.71 -0.92
CA ALA A 160 14.20 5.06 -0.37
C ALA A 160 15.65 5.56 -0.46
N SER A 161 15.84 6.84 -0.71
CA SER A 161 17.15 7.47 -0.87
C SER A 161 17.80 7.79 0.48
N GLU A 162 19.04 7.35 0.70
CA GLU A 162 19.82 7.60 1.92
C GLU A 162 19.89 9.10 2.25
N THR A 163 20.22 9.94 1.27
CA THR A 163 20.33 11.41 1.43
C THR A 163 19.06 12.11 1.94
N GLN A 164 17.91 11.44 1.86
CA GLN A 164 16.61 11.99 2.26
C GLN A 164 16.10 11.37 3.56
N TYR A 165 16.39 10.09 3.77
CA TYR A 165 15.86 9.29 4.87
C TYR A 165 16.87 9.09 6.01
N ASP A 166 18.17 9.35 5.79
CA ASP A 166 19.20 9.40 6.82
C ASP A 166 19.36 10.84 7.36
N ARG A 167 18.40 11.28 8.20
CA ARG A 167 18.34 12.66 8.73
C ARG A 167 18.33 12.75 10.26
N GLY A 168 18.91 11.77 10.95
CA GLY A 168 19.00 11.74 12.41
C GLY A 168 17.69 11.34 13.11
N GLU A 169 17.74 11.20 14.44
CA GLU A 169 16.64 10.62 15.26
C GLU A 169 15.37 11.50 15.35
N GLU A 170 15.45 12.77 14.93
CA GLU A 170 14.39 13.78 15.12
C GLU A 170 13.26 13.76 14.07
N ARG A 171 13.35 12.96 12.99
CA ARG A 171 12.28 12.86 11.98
C ARG A 171 11.73 11.43 11.89
N GLU A 172 10.41 11.29 11.74
CA GLU A 172 9.73 9.99 11.59
C GLU A 172 9.89 9.38 10.17
N TYR A 173 11.10 9.37 9.62
CA TYR A 173 11.40 8.72 8.33
C TYR A 173 11.94 7.29 8.53
N TYR A 174 11.26 6.52 9.39
CA TYR A 174 11.62 5.14 9.69
C TYR A 174 11.08 4.16 8.63
N ALA A 175 11.73 3.02 8.54
CA ALA A 175 11.32 1.91 7.70
C ALA A 175 10.04 1.23 8.23
N TYR A 176 9.14 0.82 7.33
CA TYR A 176 7.99 -0.01 7.70
C TYR A 176 8.43 -1.46 8.00
N GLU A 177 8.26 -1.91 9.25
CA GLU A 177 8.65 -3.26 9.73
C GLU A 177 8.22 -4.37 8.77
N TRP A 178 6.98 -4.33 8.31
CA TRP A 178 6.38 -5.34 7.46
C TRP A 178 7.16 -5.62 6.16
N ILE A 179 7.71 -4.58 5.52
CA ILE A 179 8.43 -4.71 4.25
C ILE A 179 9.96 -4.66 4.42
N HIS A 180 10.46 -4.41 5.65
CA HIS A 180 11.89 -4.36 5.99
C HIS A 180 12.33 -5.61 6.76
N THR A 181 11.87 -6.76 6.29
CA THR A 181 12.31 -8.07 6.77
C THR A 181 12.22 -9.08 5.64
N LEU A 182 13.12 -10.08 5.66
CA LEU A 182 13.01 -11.25 4.79
C LEU A 182 12.09 -12.33 5.37
N HIS A 183 11.83 -12.27 6.68
CA HIS A 183 11.10 -13.26 7.47
C HIS A 183 9.88 -12.63 8.17
N PRO A 184 8.83 -12.24 7.43
CA PRO A 184 7.63 -11.65 8.03
C PRO A 184 6.95 -12.58 9.06
N GLU A 185 7.15 -13.90 8.95
CA GLU A 185 6.65 -14.92 9.87
C GLU A 185 7.21 -14.77 11.30
N GLU A 186 8.41 -14.20 11.45
CA GLU A 186 9.06 -14.00 12.74
C GLU A 186 8.53 -12.79 13.52
N ILE A 187 7.81 -11.86 12.85
CA ILE A 187 7.31 -10.63 13.50
C ILE A 187 6.42 -10.96 14.70
N PHE A 188 5.48 -11.90 14.50
CA PHE A 188 4.59 -12.41 15.53
C PHE A 188 4.85 -13.88 15.90
N GLY A 189 5.64 -14.62 15.10
CA GLY A 189 5.90 -16.04 15.35
C GLY A 189 4.64 -16.92 15.23
N MET A 190 3.66 -16.51 14.43
CA MET A 190 2.36 -17.19 14.30
C MET A 190 1.76 -17.02 12.91
N LYS A 191 0.65 -17.73 12.65
CA LYS A 191 -0.11 -17.64 11.40
C LYS A 191 -1.38 -16.82 11.56
N PHE A 192 -1.85 -16.27 10.45
CA PHE A 192 -3.09 -15.51 10.35
C PHE A 192 -3.99 -16.11 9.29
N ASP A 193 -5.30 -16.14 9.55
CA ASP A 193 -6.29 -16.58 8.58
C ASP A 193 -6.59 -15.47 7.58
N VAL A 194 -6.69 -14.24 8.06
CA VAL A 194 -7.06 -13.07 7.25
C VAL A 194 -6.02 -11.97 7.40
N ILE A 195 -5.50 -11.49 6.27
CA ILE A 195 -4.70 -10.27 6.22
C ILE A 195 -5.52 -9.19 5.51
N ILE A 196 -5.82 -8.09 6.21
CA ILE A 196 -6.64 -6.99 5.68
C ILE A 196 -6.00 -5.63 5.94
N SER A 197 -5.91 -4.77 4.93
CA SER A 197 -5.22 -3.48 5.10
C SER A 197 -5.54 -2.42 4.05
N ASN A 198 -5.19 -1.18 4.39
CA ASN A 198 -4.88 -0.12 3.44
C ASN A 198 -3.40 0.23 3.61
N PRO A 199 -2.49 -0.42 2.85
CA PRO A 199 -1.05 -0.16 2.98
C PRO A 199 -0.70 1.25 2.48
N PRO A 200 0.44 1.82 2.90
CA PRO A 200 1.01 3.01 2.27
C PRO A 200 1.19 2.80 0.76
N TYR A 201 0.88 3.80 -0.04
CA TYR A 201 0.90 3.65 -1.50
C TYR A 201 2.28 3.88 -2.12
N GLN A 202 3.04 4.84 -1.60
CA GLN A 202 4.34 5.20 -2.13
C GLN A 202 5.25 5.71 -1.01
N ILE A 203 6.55 5.79 -1.31
CA ILE A 203 7.52 6.52 -0.51
C ILE A 203 8.11 7.63 -1.38
N GLY A 204 8.19 8.85 -0.83
CA GLY A 204 8.71 10.01 -1.54
C GLY A 204 10.20 9.87 -1.82
N ASN A 205 10.66 10.34 -2.98
CA ASN A 205 12.09 10.52 -3.29
C ASN A 205 12.46 12.01 -3.33
N GLY A 206 11.81 12.85 -2.51
CA GLY A 206 12.15 14.27 -2.28
C GLY A 206 12.09 15.20 -3.50
N GLY A 207 11.68 14.70 -4.67
CA GLY A 207 11.52 15.46 -5.91
C GLY A 207 10.12 16.06 -6.08
N GLY A 208 9.61 16.80 -5.09
CA GLY A 208 8.31 17.47 -5.19
C GLY A 208 7.13 16.57 -5.57
N LEU A 209 5.99 17.18 -5.92
CA LEU A 209 4.74 16.48 -6.23
C LEU A 209 4.87 15.57 -7.46
N GLY A 210 4.93 14.25 -7.22
CA GLY A 210 4.65 13.19 -8.20
C GLY A 210 5.81 12.73 -9.10
N ALA A 211 6.95 13.41 -9.11
CA ALA A 211 8.12 12.98 -9.89
C ALA A 211 9.03 12.07 -9.04
N GLY A 212 8.93 10.75 -9.26
CA GLY A 212 9.88 9.78 -8.71
C GLY A 212 9.46 9.04 -7.43
N ALA A 213 8.19 9.13 -7.00
CA ALA A 213 7.69 8.33 -5.88
C ALA A 213 7.69 6.82 -6.22
N ILE A 214 8.22 6.00 -5.33
CA ILE A 214 8.34 4.54 -5.53
C ILE A 214 7.09 3.87 -4.96
N PRO A 215 6.32 3.11 -5.75
CA PRO A 215 5.24 2.29 -5.22
C PRO A 215 5.75 1.30 -4.17
N ILE A 216 5.07 1.22 -3.02
CA ILE A 216 5.42 0.29 -1.95
C ILE A 216 4.27 -0.64 -1.56
N TYR A 217 3.02 -0.35 -1.95
CA TYR A 217 1.86 -1.21 -1.66
C TYR A 217 2.02 -2.62 -2.21
N ASN A 218 2.71 -2.79 -3.35
CA ASN A 218 3.02 -4.08 -3.94
C ASN A 218 3.86 -4.96 -3.00
N LYS A 219 4.80 -4.36 -2.25
CA LYS A 219 5.64 -5.06 -1.28
C LYS A 219 4.80 -5.55 -0.10
N PHE A 220 3.80 -4.78 0.35
CA PHE A 220 2.87 -5.21 1.39
C PHE A 220 2.06 -6.44 0.98
N VAL A 221 1.53 -6.46 -0.25
CA VAL A 221 0.81 -7.61 -0.81
C VAL A 221 1.72 -8.84 -0.92
N GLN A 222 2.95 -8.66 -1.43
CA GLN A 222 3.91 -9.75 -1.57
C GLN A 222 4.29 -10.37 -0.21
N GLN A 223 4.53 -9.56 0.83
CA GLN A 223 4.79 -10.07 2.18
C GLN A 223 3.57 -10.80 2.76
N ALA A 224 2.35 -10.31 2.50
CA ALA A 224 1.13 -10.99 2.92
C ALA A 224 1.01 -12.39 2.31
N LYS A 225 1.32 -12.55 1.01
CA LYS A 225 1.35 -13.87 0.36
C LYS A 225 2.37 -14.82 1.00
N LYS A 226 3.53 -14.32 1.47
CA LYS A 226 4.56 -15.16 2.12
C LYS A 226 4.09 -15.80 3.43
N LEU A 227 3.21 -15.14 4.19
CA LEU A 227 2.62 -15.71 5.40
C LEU A 227 1.64 -16.86 5.13
N LYS A 228 1.28 -17.11 3.86
CA LYS A 228 0.34 -18.15 3.43
C LYS A 228 -0.98 -18.11 4.22
N PRO A 229 -1.66 -16.96 4.34
CA PRO A 229 -2.95 -16.88 5.01
C PRO A 229 -4.03 -17.61 4.20
N ARG A 230 -5.23 -17.74 4.78
CA ARG A 230 -6.41 -18.21 4.07
C ARG A 230 -6.94 -17.14 3.11
N TYR A 231 -7.01 -15.90 3.57
CA TYR A 231 -7.55 -14.76 2.84
C TYR A 231 -6.63 -13.54 2.91
N ILE A 232 -6.54 -12.80 1.80
CA ILE A 232 -5.93 -11.46 1.77
C ILE A 232 -6.92 -10.51 1.11
N THR A 233 -7.14 -9.34 1.72
CA THR A 233 -7.87 -8.25 1.08
C THR A 233 -7.21 -6.91 1.38
N MET A 234 -6.81 -6.19 0.35
CA MET A 234 -6.17 -4.88 0.51
C MET A 234 -6.73 -3.90 -0.49
N ILE A 235 -6.93 -2.65 -0.06
CA ILE A 235 -7.22 -1.53 -0.96
C ILE A 235 -5.90 -0.90 -1.42
N ILE A 236 -5.66 -0.88 -2.73
CA ILE A 236 -4.42 -0.44 -3.36
C ILE A 236 -4.72 0.40 -4.62
N PRO A 237 -3.80 1.23 -5.11
CA PRO A 237 -3.99 2.01 -6.34
C PRO A 237 -4.17 1.11 -7.58
N SER A 238 -5.16 1.36 -8.44
CA SER A 238 -5.44 0.55 -9.64
C SER A 238 -4.39 0.71 -10.76
N ARG A 239 -3.36 1.53 -10.58
CA ARG A 239 -2.32 1.78 -11.59
C ARG A 239 -1.59 0.51 -12.04
N TRP A 240 -1.50 -0.51 -11.17
CA TRP A 240 -0.88 -1.78 -11.49
C TRP A 240 -1.64 -2.56 -12.58
N PHE A 241 -2.88 -2.19 -12.92
CA PHE A 241 -3.64 -2.84 -13.98
C PHE A 241 -2.95 -2.74 -15.33
N SER A 242 -2.43 -1.56 -15.69
CA SER A 242 -1.92 -1.30 -17.04
C SER A 242 -0.48 -0.78 -17.08
N GLY A 243 0.17 -0.61 -15.94
CA GLY A 243 1.53 -0.05 -15.92
C GLY A 243 2.00 0.32 -14.51
N GLY A 244 2.75 1.42 -14.47
CA GLY A 244 3.32 2.01 -13.27
C GLY A 244 4.78 1.60 -13.05
N LEU A 245 5.60 2.60 -12.73
CA LEU A 245 7.04 2.44 -12.59
C LEU A 245 7.38 1.41 -11.50
N GLY A 246 8.12 0.37 -11.88
CA GLY A 246 8.57 -0.69 -10.95
C GLY A 246 7.50 -1.71 -10.56
N LEU A 247 6.37 -1.77 -11.29
CA LEU A 247 5.27 -2.68 -10.98
C LEU A 247 5.13 -3.86 -11.95
N ASP A 248 5.99 -4.01 -12.96
CA ASP A 248 5.82 -5.03 -13.99
C ASP A 248 5.83 -6.46 -13.43
N SER A 249 6.78 -6.77 -12.53
CA SER A 249 6.82 -8.09 -11.86
C SER A 249 5.63 -8.31 -10.93
N PHE A 250 5.17 -7.27 -10.25
CA PHE A 250 3.98 -7.34 -9.40
C PHE A 250 2.71 -7.55 -10.24
N ARG A 251 2.59 -6.85 -11.37
CA ARG A 251 1.48 -6.99 -12.31
C ARG A 251 1.45 -8.40 -12.87
N ASP A 252 2.58 -8.95 -13.32
CA ASP A 252 2.63 -10.32 -13.82
C ASP A 252 2.28 -11.35 -12.73
N ASP A 253 2.81 -11.20 -11.51
CA ASP A 253 2.42 -12.05 -10.37
C ASP A 253 0.91 -12.02 -10.11
N MET A 254 0.32 -10.83 -10.05
CA MET A 254 -1.13 -10.67 -9.79
C MET A 254 -1.99 -11.16 -10.96
N LEU A 255 -1.57 -10.95 -12.22
CA LEU A 255 -2.32 -11.37 -13.41
C LEU A 255 -2.34 -12.90 -13.57
N ASN A 256 -1.27 -13.58 -13.17
CA ASN A 256 -1.17 -15.04 -13.26
C ASN A 256 -1.68 -15.75 -11.99
N ASP A 257 -2.11 -15.02 -10.96
CA ASP A 257 -2.58 -15.61 -9.70
C ASP A 257 -4.08 -15.95 -9.75
N LEU A 258 -4.39 -17.23 -9.97
CA LEU A 258 -5.75 -17.76 -10.04
C LEU A 258 -6.51 -17.76 -8.70
N LYS A 259 -5.88 -17.30 -7.61
CA LYS A 259 -6.47 -17.25 -6.27
C LYS A 259 -7.20 -15.95 -5.98
N ILE A 260 -7.10 -14.95 -6.85
CA ILE A 260 -7.88 -13.71 -6.72
C ILE A 260 -9.30 -13.99 -7.23
N SER A 261 -10.27 -14.01 -6.30
CA SER A 261 -11.67 -14.32 -6.58
C SER A 261 -12.53 -13.08 -6.84
N TYR A 262 -12.15 -11.93 -6.29
CA TYR A 262 -12.84 -10.66 -6.48
C TYR A 262 -11.87 -9.51 -6.71
N ILE A 263 -12.24 -8.60 -7.61
CA ILE A 263 -11.64 -7.26 -7.75
C ILE A 263 -12.79 -6.27 -7.81
N THR A 264 -12.81 -5.32 -6.86
CA THR A 264 -13.69 -4.16 -6.91
C THR A 264 -12.85 -2.94 -7.24
N ASP A 265 -13.01 -2.41 -8.45
CA ASP A 265 -12.30 -1.27 -8.98
C ASP A 265 -13.14 0.01 -8.86
N TYR A 266 -12.57 1.04 -8.27
CA TYR A 266 -13.11 2.39 -8.25
C TYR A 266 -12.32 3.26 -9.22
N MET A 267 -12.99 3.67 -10.29
CA MET A 267 -12.38 4.51 -11.32
C MET A 267 -11.88 5.85 -10.78
N ASP A 268 -12.66 6.42 -9.88
CA ASP A 268 -12.31 7.61 -9.12
C ASP A 268 -12.07 7.22 -7.67
N ALA A 269 -10.90 7.56 -7.14
CA ALA A 269 -10.57 7.24 -5.76
C ALA A 269 -11.38 8.06 -4.75
N SER A 270 -11.94 9.20 -5.14
CA SER A 270 -12.79 10.03 -4.29
C SER A 270 -14.09 9.35 -3.88
N ASP A 271 -14.54 8.36 -4.65
CA ASP A 271 -15.66 7.47 -4.30
C ASP A 271 -15.36 6.67 -3.00
N CYS A 272 -14.09 6.35 -2.75
CA CYS A 272 -13.64 5.65 -1.55
C CYS A 272 -13.08 6.61 -0.49
N PHE A 273 -12.42 7.68 -0.92
CA PHE A 273 -11.67 8.60 -0.08
C PHE A 273 -12.00 10.06 -0.47
N PRO A 274 -13.12 10.62 0.02
CA PRO A 274 -13.53 11.96 -0.35
C PRO A 274 -12.43 13.00 -0.09
N GLY A 275 -12.10 13.79 -1.11
CA GLY A 275 -11.05 14.82 -1.04
C GLY A 275 -9.62 14.33 -1.29
N VAL A 276 -9.40 13.02 -1.55
CA VAL A 276 -8.08 12.46 -1.86
C VAL A 276 -7.97 12.18 -3.36
N GLU A 277 -6.99 12.80 -4.03
CA GLU A 277 -6.72 12.56 -5.44
C GLU A 277 -5.68 11.44 -5.64
N ILE A 278 -6.13 10.27 -6.12
CA ILE A 278 -5.24 9.16 -6.49
C ILE A 278 -5.42 8.88 -7.97
N LYS A 279 -4.44 9.33 -8.78
CA LYS A 279 -4.48 9.11 -10.23
C LYS A 279 -4.50 7.63 -10.56
N GLY A 280 -5.45 7.27 -11.43
CA GLY A 280 -5.72 5.90 -11.85
C GLY A 280 -6.81 5.19 -11.05
N GLY A 281 -7.28 5.77 -9.94
CA GLY A 281 -8.26 5.15 -9.06
C GLY A 281 -7.65 4.14 -8.09
N VAL A 282 -8.51 3.44 -7.36
CA VAL A 282 -8.13 2.42 -6.37
C VAL A 282 -8.97 1.17 -6.56
N CYS A 283 -8.43 0.02 -6.18
CA CYS A 283 -9.17 -1.23 -6.14
C CYS A 283 -8.94 -1.90 -4.80
N TYR A 284 -9.93 -2.65 -4.33
CA TYR A 284 -9.67 -3.72 -3.37
C TYR A 284 -9.96 -5.07 -4.01
N PHE A 285 -9.27 -6.10 -3.55
CA PHE A 285 -9.41 -7.46 -4.06
C PHE A 285 -9.66 -8.44 -2.91
N LEU A 286 -10.19 -9.61 -3.25
CA LEU A 286 -10.15 -10.79 -2.39
C LEU A 286 -9.25 -11.83 -3.03
N TRP A 287 -8.21 -12.21 -2.32
CA TRP A 287 -7.39 -13.37 -2.61
C TRP A 287 -7.75 -14.47 -1.61
N ASP A 288 -8.09 -15.66 -2.11
CA ASP A 288 -8.47 -16.84 -1.35
C ASP A 288 -7.51 -17.98 -1.72
N SER A 289 -6.79 -18.52 -0.73
CA SER A 289 -5.76 -19.54 -0.97
C SER A 289 -6.24 -20.85 -1.61
N SER A 290 -7.55 -21.13 -1.56
CA SER A 290 -8.22 -22.29 -2.17
C SER A 290 -8.93 -21.97 -3.48
N HIS A 291 -9.13 -20.69 -3.79
CA HIS A 291 -9.79 -20.31 -5.02
C HIS A 291 -8.89 -20.66 -6.21
N SER A 292 -9.52 -21.12 -7.27
CA SER A 292 -8.86 -21.36 -8.55
C SER A 292 -9.86 -21.11 -9.66
N GLY A 293 -9.61 -20.09 -10.46
CA GLY A 293 -10.37 -19.80 -11.69
C GLY A 293 -10.71 -18.33 -11.85
N ASP A 294 -11.85 -18.08 -12.47
CA ASP A 294 -12.30 -16.73 -12.82
C ASP A 294 -12.48 -15.83 -11.60
N CYS A 295 -12.21 -14.55 -11.81
CA CYS A 295 -12.40 -13.46 -10.86
C CYS A 295 -13.69 -12.70 -11.18
N THR A 296 -14.42 -12.32 -10.14
CA THR A 296 -15.54 -11.39 -10.26
C THR A 296 -15.00 -9.96 -10.22
N VAL A 297 -15.12 -9.25 -11.34
CA VAL A 297 -14.67 -7.86 -11.49
C VAL A 297 -15.87 -6.93 -11.46
N THR A 298 -15.94 -6.12 -10.40
CA THR A 298 -16.96 -5.08 -10.22
C THR A 298 -16.31 -3.71 -10.41
N THR A 299 -16.84 -2.91 -11.32
CA THR A 299 -16.36 -1.55 -11.56
C THR A 299 -17.35 -0.53 -11.02
N TYR A 300 -16.85 0.39 -10.20
CA TYR A 300 -17.58 1.54 -9.68
C TYR A 300 -17.15 2.83 -10.38
N LYS A 301 -18.12 3.72 -10.58
CA LYS A 301 -17.92 5.09 -11.03
C LYS A 301 -19.01 5.98 -10.43
N ASN A 302 -18.63 7.11 -9.84
CA ASN A 302 -19.54 8.06 -9.19
C ASN A 302 -20.42 7.38 -8.13
N ASN A 303 -19.81 6.54 -7.28
CA ASN A 303 -20.48 5.74 -6.24
C ASN A 303 -21.56 4.76 -6.73
N GLN A 304 -21.58 4.43 -8.03
CA GLN A 304 -22.52 3.46 -8.62
C GLN A 304 -21.77 2.31 -9.27
N ILE A 305 -22.37 1.11 -9.23
CA ILE A 305 -21.87 -0.04 -9.98
C ILE A 305 -22.09 0.24 -11.46
N LEU A 306 -21.00 0.40 -12.20
CA LEU A 306 -20.99 0.57 -13.65
C LEU A 306 -21.14 -0.78 -14.35
N SER A 307 -20.39 -1.80 -13.90
CA SER A 307 -20.48 -3.15 -14.46
C SER A 307 -19.97 -4.22 -13.51
N VAL A 308 -20.44 -5.46 -13.72
CA VAL A 308 -20.01 -6.67 -13.00
C VAL A 308 -19.82 -7.78 -14.03
N ALA A 309 -18.68 -8.48 -13.98
CA ALA A 309 -18.45 -9.66 -14.81
C ALA A 309 -17.58 -10.69 -14.09
N LYS A 310 -17.89 -11.98 -14.28
CA LYS A 310 -17.00 -13.09 -13.89
C LYS A 310 -16.17 -13.48 -15.10
N ARG A 311 -14.84 -13.37 -14.99
CA ARG A 311 -13.90 -13.57 -16.12
C ARG A 311 -12.48 -13.89 -15.62
N PRO A 312 -11.61 -14.45 -16.48
CA PRO A 312 -10.20 -14.57 -16.15
C PRO A 312 -9.58 -13.18 -15.89
N ILE A 313 -8.60 -13.14 -14.98
CA ILE A 313 -7.85 -11.91 -14.67
C ILE A 313 -6.99 -11.50 -15.86
N LYS A 314 -6.37 -12.47 -16.51
CA LYS A 314 -5.51 -12.28 -17.68
C LYS A 314 -6.19 -12.81 -18.93
N GLU A 315 -6.45 -11.92 -19.89
CA GLU A 315 -6.88 -12.35 -21.22
C GLU A 315 -5.69 -12.92 -22.00
N PRO A 316 -5.89 -13.90 -22.90
CA PRO A 316 -4.82 -14.45 -23.71
C PRO A 316 -4.09 -13.34 -24.49
N ASN A 317 -2.75 -13.38 -24.48
CA ASN A 317 -1.88 -12.38 -25.13
C ASN A 317 -1.97 -10.95 -24.55
N ALA A 318 -2.54 -10.78 -23.36
CA ALA A 318 -2.49 -9.52 -22.62
C ALA A 318 -1.44 -9.58 -21.50
N ASP A 319 -0.62 -8.55 -21.40
CA ASP A 319 0.36 -8.27 -20.33
C ASP A 319 -0.18 -7.26 -19.30
N VAL A 320 -1.45 -6.87 -19.46
CA VAL A 320 -2.18 -5.92 -18.63
C VAL A 320 -3.54 -6.49 -18.23
N PHE A 321 -4.05 -5.99 -17.10
CA PHE A 321 -5.43 -6.22 -16.69
C PHE A 321 -6.37 -5.35 -17.53
N ILE A 322 -7.25 -5.97 -18.29
CA ILE A 322 -8.29 -5.25 -19.04
C ILE A 322 -9.30 -4.71 -18.05
N ARG A 323 -9.21 -3.42 -17.72
CA ARG A 323 -10.01 -2.79 -16.65
C ARG A 323 -11.52 -2.88 -16.91
N TYR A 324 -11.97 -2.47 -18.09
CA TYR A 324 -13.39 -2.43 -18.45
C TYR A 324 -13.91 -3.81 -18.86
N ASN A 325 -15.00 -4.24 -18.24
CA ASN A 325 -15.64 -5.51 -18.56
C ASN A 325 -16.13 -5.57 -20.01
N GLU A 326 -16.64 -4.45 -20.52
CA GLU A 326 -17.13 -4.28 -21.90
C GLU A 326 -16.00 -4.46 -22.92
N ALA A 327 -14.79 -3.97 -22.59
CA ALA A 327 -13.63 -4.03 -23.46
C ALA A 327 -13.13 -5.46 -23.69
N VAL A 328 -13.39 -6.39 -22.76
CA VAL A 328 -13.03 -7.81 -22.93
C VAL A 328 -13.73 -8.41 -24.15
N SER A 329 -15.02 -8.09 -24.33
CA SER A 329 -15.77 -8.59 -25.49
C SER A 329 -15.23 -8.05 -26.81
N ILE A 330 -14.77 -6.79 -26.82
CA ILE A 330 -14.17 -6.14 -27.97
C ILE A 330 -12.80 -6.75 -28.27
N LEU A 331 -11.95 -6.90 -27.25
CA LEU A 331 -10.63 -7.52 -27.37
C LEU A 331 -10.72 -8.92 -27.99
N ARG A 332 -11.62 -9.76 -27.46
CA ARG A 332 -11.85 -11.12 -27.97
C ARG A 332 -12.36 -11.13 -29.42
N LYS A 333 -13.13 -10.12 -29.85
CA LYS A 333 -13.54 -9.98 -31.27
C LYS A 333 -12.35 -9.62 -32.13
N VAL A 334 -11.56 -8.61 -31.75
CA VAL A 334 -10.39 -8.16 -32.52
C VAL A 334 -9.36 -9.29 -32.66
N TYR A 335 -9.04 -10.02 -31.59
CA TYR A 335 -8.08 -11.13 -31.65
C TYR A 335 -8.51 -12.28 -32.57
N LYS A 336 -9.81 -12.48 -32.84
CA LYS A 336 -10.26 -13.49 -33.81
C LYS A 336 -9.85 -13.16 -35.24
N HIS A 337 -9.64 -11.89 -35.58
CA HIS A 337 -9.23 -11.47 -36.91
C HIS A 337 -7.74 -11.69 -37.20
N LYS A 338 -6.91 -11.87 -36.15
CA LYS A 338 -5.46 -12.12 -36.27
C LYS A 338 -4.72 -11.08 -37.15
N GLU A 339 -5.15 -9.82 -37.06
CA GLU A 339 -4.54 -8.73 -37.81
C GLU A 339 -3.17 -8.37 -37.22
N LYS A 340 -2.32 -7.73 -38.03
CA LYS A 340 -1.08 -7.13 -37.53
C LYS A 340 -1.44 -6.03 -36.54
N THR A 341 -0.85 -6.10 -35.37
CA THR A 341 -1.11 -5.16 -34.28
C THR A 341 -0.33 -3.86 -34.47
N PHE A 342 -0.84 -2.78 -33.89
CA PHE A 342 -0.29 -1.43 -34.07
C PHE A 342 1.13 -1.28 -33.50
N ASP A 343 1.51 -2.07 -32.49
CA ASP A 343 2.87 -2.13 -31.95
C ASP A 343 3.93 -2.48 -33.01
N SER A 344 3.55 -3.21 -34.07
CA SER A 344 4.48 -3.52 -35.17
C SER A 344 4.96 -2.30 -35.97
N ILE A 345 4.29 -1.16 -35.82
CA ILE A 345 4.61 0.09 -36.53
C ILE A 345 4.90 1.27 -35.60
N VAL A 346 5.02 1.06 -34.29
CA VAL A 346 5.38 2.10 -33.32
C VAL A 346 6.49 1.67 -32.38
N SER A 347 7.36 2.61 -31.99
CA SER A 347 8.44 2.36 -31.02
C SER A 347 8.01 2.70 -29.59
N TYR A 348 8.30 1.82 -28.63
CA TYR A 348 7.93 1.97 -27.21
C TYR A 348 8.49 3.26 -26.56
N THR A 349 9.78 3.52 -26.76
CA THR A 349 10.45 4.75 -26.30
C THR A 349 11.50 5.18 -27.31
N GLN A 350 11.69 6.49 -27.45
CA GLN A 350 12.79 7.11 -28.20
C GLN A 350 12.93 6.50 -29.61
N PRO A 351 11.98 6.71 -30.54
CA PRO A 351 12.03 6.16 -31.92
C PRO A 351 13.30 6.52 -32.70
N PHE A 352 14.06 7.49 -32.18
CA PHE A 352 15.30 8.03 -32.74
C PHE A 352 16.52 7.81 -31.84
N GLY A 353 16.40 7.07 -30.73
CA GLY A 353 17.45 6.88 -29.72
C GLY A 353 17.79 8.14 -28.91
N ILE A 354 17.02 9.23 -29.07
CA ILE A 354 17.31 10.52 -28.43
C ILE A 354 16.55 10.64 -27.10
N PRO A 355 17.24 10.73 -25.95
CA PRO A 355 16.58 10.97 -24.67
C PRO A 355 16.00 12.38 -24.60
N THR A 356 14.92 12.56 -23.82
CA THR A 356 14.26 13.87 -23.62
C THR A 356 15.16 14.92 -22.94
N THR A 357 16.30 14.49 -22.41
CA THR A 357 17.33 15.33 -21.77
C THR A 357 18.45 15.74 -22.72
N TYR A 358 18.48 15.20 -23.95
CA TYR A 358 19.50 15.52 -24.94
C TYR A 358 19.44 17.00 -25.34
N LYS A 359 20.61 17.63 -25.45
CA LYS A 359 20.77 19.00 -25.94
C LYS A 359 21.66 18.99 -27.17
N GLY A 360 21.15 19.52 -28.28
CA GLY A 360 21.89 19.67 -29.53
C GLY A 360 22.85 20.85 -29.52
N ALA A 361 23.61 20.99 -30.59
CA ALA A 361 24.45 22.16 -30.80
C ALA A 361 23.60 23.40 -31.12
N ASN A 362 24.03 24.57 -30.62
CA ASN A 362 23.33 25.84 -30.84
C ASN A 362 23.52 26.41 -32.26
N SER A 363 24.48 25.88 -33.01
CA SER A 363 24.85 26.34 -34.35
C SER A 363 24.84 25.17 -35.32
N TYR A 364 24.53 25.48 -36.58
CA TYR A 364 24.60 24.51 -37.68
C TYR A 364 26.03 23.96 -37.84
N PHE A 365 26.13 22.67 -38.14
CA PHE A 365 27.36 22.03 -38.59
C PHE A 365 27.06 21.06 -39.75
N ALA A 366 28.10 20.70 -40.51
CA ALA A 366 27.95 19.78 -41.64
C ALA A 366 27.35 18.44 -41.18
N ASP A 367 26.46 17.87 -42.00
CA ASP A 367 25.74 16.62 -41.72
C ASP A 367 24.79 16.65 -40.50
N SER A 368 24.51 17.84 -39.97
CA SER A 368 23.50 18.02 -38.93
C SER A 368 22.07 18.08 -39.47
N VAL A 369 21.11 17.69 -38.63
CA VAL A 369 19.68 17.93 -38.82
C VAL A 369 19.13 18.78 -37.69
N ILE A 370 17.98 19.42 -37.94
CA ILE A 370 17.30 20.23 -36.94
C ILE A 370 16.73 19.31 -35.86
N LEU A 371 17.09 19.57 -34.61
CA LEU A 371 16.50 19.00 -33.42
C LEU A 371 15.56 20.03 -32.78
N TYR A 372 14.35 19.59 -32.43
CA TYR A 372 13.40 20.39 -31.65
C TYR A 372 13.37 19.86 -30.22
N GLU A 373 13.89 20.66 -29.29
CA GLU A 373 13.95 20.33 -27.87
C GLU A 373 12.71 20.83 -27.11
N ARG A 374 12.58 20.42 -25.84
CA ARG A 374 11.53 20.88 -24.95
C ARG A 374 11.49 22.41 -24.90
N GLY A 375 10.29 22.98 -25.06
CA GLY A 375 10.09 24.44 -25.11
C GLY A 375 10.24 25.03 -26.51
N GLY A 376 10.35 24.21 -27.55
CA GLY A 376 10.44 24.67 -28.94
C GLY A 376 11.81 25.21 -29.32
N ILE A 377 12.84 24.92 -28.52
CA ILE A 377 14.22 25.33 -28.80
C ILE A 377 14.71 24.56 -30.03
N LYS A 378 15.23 25.32 -31.00
CA LYS A 378 15.82 24.77 -32.21
C LYS A 378 17.32 24.59 -31.99
N SER A 379 17.80 23.37 -32.14
CA SER A 379 19.22 23.01 -32.09
C SER A 379 19.57 22.07 -33.25
N PHE A 380 20.81 21.60 -33.28
CA PHE A 380 21.35 20.75 -34.35
C PHE A 380 21.96 19.47 -33.77
N ILE A 381 21.69 18.33 -34.40
CA ILE A 381 22.21 17.01 -34.03
C ILE A 381 22.82 16.33 -35.25
N ASP A 382 23.89 15.55 -35.05
CA ASP A 382 24.54 14.79 -36.12
C ASP A 382 23.57 13.73 -36.63
N LYS A 383 23.30 13.74 -37.94
CA LYS A 383 22.43 12.76 -38.57
C LYS A 383 22.90 11.32 -38.33
N ALA A 384 24.21 11.08 -38.23
CA ALA A 384 24.77 9.76 -37.96
C ALA A 384 24.50 9.26 -36.52
N SER A 385 24.22 10.17 -35.58
CA SER A 385 23.88 9.83 -34.19
C SER A 385 22.39 9.48 -33.97
N ILE A 386 21.56 9.59 -35.02
CA ILE A 386 20.14 9.27 -34.97
C ILE A 386 19.96 7.79 -35.30
N GLU A 387 19.65 6.99 -34.29
CA GLU A 387 19.39 5.56 -34.45
C GLU A 387 17.90 5.31 -34.65
N LYS A 388 17.53 4.54 -35.67
CA LYS A 388 16.15 4.06 -35.81
C LYS A 388 15.96 2.89 -34.85
N THR A 389 15.27 3.10 -33.74
CA THR A 389 14.84 2.02 -32.86
C THR A 389 13.63 1.33 -33.48
N VAL A 390 13.89 0.31 -34.29
CA VAL A 390 12.86 -0.64 -34.75
C VAL A 390 12.79 -1.77 -33.74
N ASN A 391 11.70 -1.79 -32.97
CA ASN A 391 11.24 -2.85 -32.06
C ASN A 391 12.23 -3.37 -31.00
N GLY A 392 11.86 -3.14 -29.74
CA GLY A 392 12.19 -4.01 -28.61
C GLY A 392 10.97 -4.86 -28.27
#